data_AF-A0A063Y1W3-F1
#
_entry.id   AF-A0A063Y1W3-F1
#
_cell.length_a   1.000
_cell.length_b   1.000
_cell.length_c   1.000
_cell.angle_alpha   90.00
_cell.angle_beta   90.00
_cell.angle_gamma   90.00
#
_symmetry.space_group_name_H-M   'P 1'
#
loop_
_entity.id
_entity.type
_entity.pdbx_description
1 polymer ?
#
loop_
_entity_poly.entity_id
_entity_poly.type
_entity_poly.pdbx_seq_one_letter_code
_entity_poly.pdbx_strand_id
1 'polypeptide(L)'
;MPTAIHSAPIDQRIDWLMELSRTHSALFCDPDNALARQRYLAEHPTRIIALKCMDGRIHLPYATQTPLGIVRPFRNLGGIFDLGWPYLGDLLESQVMDAIRQGHRALIIITYHFSKGDRARGCAGFNCDKDAAMAHAQAIRQQVEAIFGQGHKTVYPLVCGFETDEDALILHNSDGESLDLAELGVEDLDTLPVRLEGFFTDMPTQIRYDLLPLVEGNLRHIAEMRQLQRELDIEHREWMICVGRGFDFLHAPNVALIIGPFSPNLSDPIAKAAGIIRANMAQGRIPDDGFLLLSSAPYDEVGPDQARAELKAQFMADFAAQVIAAAQPELAEKMLIRTATLHWPTRRLEVLHDEHH
;
A
#
# COMPACT_ATOMS: atom_id res chain seq x y z
N MET A 1 -9.87 -9.73 16.57
CA MET A 1 -8.92 -10.76 17.03
C MET A 1 -7.83 -11.03 15.96
N PRO A 2 -6.78 -10.19 15.87
CA PRO A 2 -5.51 -10.54 15.21
C PRO A 2 -4.51 -11.16 16.20
N THR A 3 -4.60 -10.84 17.50
CA THR A 3 -3.58 -11.20 18.51
C THR A 3 -3.32 -12.69 18.65
N ALA A 4 -4.32 -13.55 18.41
CA ALA A 4 -4.16 -15.00 18.51
C ALA A 4 -3.44 -15.62 17.29
N ILE A 5 -3.42 -14.95 16.12
CA ILE A 5 -2.82 -15.56 14.92
C ILE A 5 -1.30 -15.44 14.94
N HIS A 6 -0.74 -14.33 15.46
CA HIS A 6 0.72 -14.11 15.44
C HIS A 6 1.50 -15.18 16.22
N SER A 7 0.88 -15.77 17.26
CA SER A 7 1.47 -16.82 18.10
C SER A 7 1.07 -18.25 17.72
N ALA A 8 0.22 -18.41 16.70
CA ALA A 8 -0.18 -19.73 16.22
C ALA A 8 0.96 -20.40 15.44
N PRO A 9 0.97 -21.76 15.34
CA PRO A 9 1.92 -22.47 14.49
C PRO A 9 1.91 -21.95 13.04
N ILE A 10 3.07 -21.99 12.37
CA ILE A 10 3.26 -21.44 11.02
C ILE A 10 2.22 -21.94 10.00
N ASP A 11 1.83 -23.21 10.04
CA ASP A 11 0.83 -23.77 9.14
C ASP A 11 -0.56 -23.13 9.34
N GLN A 12 -0.97 -22.90 10.59
CA GLN A 12 -2.24 -22.24 10.91
C GLN A 12 -2.23 -20.77 10.48
N ARG A 13 -1.07 -20.10 10.62
CA ARG A 13 -0.87 -18.73 10.14
C ARG A 13 -1.00 -18.65 8.60
N ILE A 14 -0.43 -19.61 7.88
CA ILE A 14 -0.55 -19.72 6.43
C ILE A 14 -2.00 -20.02 6.02
N ASP A 15 -2.67 -20.96 6.66
CA ASP A 15 -4.06 -21.29 6.37
C ASP A 15 -5.00 -20.10 6.58
N TRP A 16 -4.80 -19.37 7.68
CA TRP A 16 -5.52 -18.12 7.94
C TRP A 16 -5.26 -17.07 6.85
N LEU A 17 -4.02 -16.94 6.37
CA LEU A 17 -3.69 -16.01 5.28
C LEU A 17 -4.42 -16.38 3.99
N MET A 18 -4.47 -17.66 3.65
CA MET A 18 -5.17 -18.14 2.45
C MET A 18 -6.68 -17.92 2.57
N GLU A 19 -7.26 -18.14 3.75
CA GLU A 19 -8.66 -17.85 4.00
C GLU A 19 -8.98 -16.35 3.93
N LEU A 20 -8.10 -15.50 4.48
CA LEU A 20 -8.21 -14.04 4.37
C LEU A 20 -8.25 -13.61 2.90
N SER A 21 -7.42 -14.21 2.04
CA SER A 21 -7.40 -13.94 0.60
C SER A 21 -8.71 -14.37 -0.08
N ARG A 22 -9.22 -15.57 0.22
CA ARG A 22 -10.51 -16.07 -0.32
C ARG A 22 -11.67 -15.19 0.10
N THR A 23 -11.74 -14.85 1.40
CA THR A 23 -12.77 -13.97 1.95
C THR A 23 -12.73 -12.61 1.27
N HIS A 24 -11.53 -12.04 1.07
CA HIS A 24 -11.38 -10.77 0.36
C HIS A 24 -11.89 -10.85 -1.09
N SER A 25 -11.51 -11.89 -1.84
CA SER A 25 -11.97 -12.09 -3.22
C SER A 25 -13.50 -12.26 -3.28
N ALA A 26 -14.08 -13.03 -2.36
CA ALA A 26 -15.53 -13.22 -2.27
C ALA A 26 -16.27 -11.91 -1.98
N LEU A 27 -15.80 -11.13 -0.99
CA LEU A 27 -16.36 -9.81 -0.69
C LEU A 27 -16.19 -8.83 -1.85
N PHE A 28 -15.05 -8.86 -2.53
CA PHE A 28 -14.78 -8.00 -3.67
C PHE A 28 -15.72 -8.30 -4.85
N CYS A 29 -15.98 -9.58 -5.09
CA CYS A 29 -16.82 -10.07 -6.19
C CYS A 29 -18.32 -10.15 -5.84
N ASP A 30 -18.69 -9.94 -4.58
CA ASP A 30 -20.08 -9.89 -4.15
C ASP A 30 -20.88 -8.91 -5.04
N PRO A 31 -22.08 -9.29 -5.54
CA PRO A 31 -22.83 -8.47 -6.49
C PRO A 31 -23.12 -7.05 -5.98
N ASP A 32 -23.47 -6.89 -4.70
CA ASP A 32 -23.80 -5.58 -4.13
C ASP A 32 -22.54 -4.72 -4.03
N ASN A 33 -21.43 -5.30 -3.56
CA ASN A 33 -20.14 -4.60 -3.52
C ASN A 33 -19.62 -4.24 -4.92
N ALA A 34 -19.83 -5.11 -5.91
CA ALA A 34 -19.43 -4.88 -7.28
C ALA A 34 -20.22 -3.72 -7.92
N LEU A 35 -21.54 -3.71 -7.75
CA LEU A 35 -22.41 -2.64 -8.25
C LEU A 35 -22.16 -1.31 -7.52
N ALA A 36 -21.99 -1.34 -6.19
CA ALA A 36 -21.67 -0.14 -5.42
C ALA A 36 -20.34 0.49 -5.86
N ARG A 37 -19.32 -0.34 -6.13
CA ARG A 37 -18.04 0.11 -6.66
C ARG A 37 -18.14 0.67 -8.07
N GLN A 38 -18.92 0.05 -8.96
CA GLN A 38 -19.17 0.57 -10.30
C GLN A 38 -19.88 1.92 -10.25
N ARG A 39 -20.89 2.06 -9.39
CA ARG A 39 -21.59 3.33 -9.17
C ARG A 39 -20.64 4.40 -8.64
N TYR A 40 -19.83 4.06 -7.63
CA TYR A 40 -18.82 4.98 -7.09
C TYR A 40 -17.88 5.46 -8.19
N LEU A 41 -17.36 4.57 -9.04
CA LEU A 41 -16.45 4.94 -10.13
C LEU A 41 -17.14 5.76 -11.24
N ALA A 42 -18.45 5.65 -11.40
CA ALA A 42 -19.21 6.49 -12.33
C ALA A 42 -19.45 7.90 -11.77
N GLU A 43 -19.69 8.02 -10.46
CA GLU A 43 -19.83 9.29 -9.75
C GLU A 43 -18.48 10.01 -9.55
N HIS A 44 -17.42 9.22 -9.34
CA HIS A 44 -16.04 9.67 -9.08
C HIS A 44 -15.05 9.04 -10.07
N PRO A 45 -14.99 9.53 -11.32
CA PRO A 45 -14.23 8.91 -12.39
C PRO A 45 -12.71 9.06 -12.27
N THR A 46 -12.20 9.98 -11.45
CA THR A 46 -10.75 10.18 -11.30
C THR A 46 -10.08 8.89 -10.82
N ARG A 47 -9.07 8.44 -11.57
CA ARG A 47 -8.25 7.29 -11.20
C ARG A 47 -7.36 7.65 -10.02
N ILE A 48 -7.55 6.96 -8.88
CA ILE A 48 -6.73 7.18 -7.68
C ILE A 48 -5.61 6.15 -7.62
N ILE A 49 -4.37 6.62 -7.67
CA ILE A 49 -3.14 5.83 -7.52
C ILE A 49 -2.45 6.27 -6.24
N ALA A 50 -1.95 5.34 -5.45
CA ALA A 50 -1.23 5.64 -4.21
C ALA A 50 0.17 5.04 -4.22
N LEU A 51 1.19 5.88 -4.16
CA LEU A 51 2.59 5.50 -3.93
C LEU A 51 2.86 5.54 -2.43
N LYS A 52 3.00 4.37 -1.79
CA LYS A 52 3.07 4.28 -0.32
C LYS A 52 4.13 3.32 0.21
N CYS A 53 4.39 3.44 1.51
CA CYS A 53 5.26 2.51 2.23
C CYS A 53 4.67 1.10 2.26
N MET A 54 5.55 0.12 2.46
CA MET A 54 5.17 -1.26 2.78
C MET A 54 4.61 -1.45 4.19
N ASP A 55 4.80 -0.45 5.05
CA ASP A 55 4.28 -0.44 6.43
C ASP A 55 2.76 -0.72 6.44
N GLY A 56 2.37 -1.76 7.18
CA GLY A 56 0.99 -2.23 7.25
C GLY A 56 0.01 -1.21 7.83
N ARG A 57 0.50 -0.19 8.55
CA ARG A 57 -0.32 0.88 9.14
C ARG A 57 -0.84 1.85 8.09
N ILE A 58 -0.15 2.02 6.95
CA ILE A 58 -0.56 2.97 5.90
C ILE A 58 -1.62 2.33 5.00
N HIS A 59 -2.84 2.22 5.51
CA HIS A 59 -3.96 1.68 4.77
C HIS A 59 -4.95 2.77 4.37
N LEU A 60 -4.68 3.43 3.23
CA LEU A 60 -5.53 4.51 2.72
C LEU A 60 -7.03 4.14 2.65
N PRO A 61 -7.49 3.06 1.97
CA PRO A 61 -8.91 2.74 1.95
C PRO A 61 -9.57 2.59 3.33
N TYR A 62 -8.85 2.06 4.32
CA TYR A 62 -9.35 1.95 5.68
C TYR A 62 -9.43 3.34 6.34
N ALA A 63 -8.32 4.10 6.31
CA ALA A 63 -8.22 5.42 6.91
C ALA A 63 -9.15 6.46 6.27
N THR A 64 -9.53 6.27 5.00
CA THR A 64 -10.45 7.16 4.26
C THR A 64 -11.84 6.57 4.10
N GLN A 65 -12.15 5.45 4.77
CA GLN A 65 -13.42 4.72 4.65
C GLN A 65 -13.86 4.51 3.18
N THR A 66 -12.89 4.31 2.29
CA THR A 66 -13.11 4.22 0.85
C THR A 66 -13.29 2.76 0.44
N PRO A 67 -14.26 2.43 -0.43
CA PRO A 67 -14.45 1.07 -0.89
C PRO A 67 -13.17 0.44 -1.46
N LEU A 68 -12.97 -0.84 -1.19
CA LEU A 68 -11.82 -1.60 -1.71
C LEU A 68 -11.86 -1.62 -3.24
N GLY A 69 -10.69 -1.45 -3.87
CA GLY A 69 -10.54 -1.41 -5.33
C GLY A 69 -10.61 -0.03 -5.97
N ILE A 70 -10.97 1.01 -5.21
CA ILE A 70 -10.94 2.41 -5.70
C ILE A 70 -9.50 2.93 -5.75
N VAL A 71 -8.78 2.84 -4.64
CA VAL A 71 -7.37 3.26 -4.56
C VAL A 71 -6.49 2.13 -5.11
N ARG A 72 -5.60 2.46 -6.05
CA ARG A 72 -4.62 1.51 -6.62
C ARG A 72 -3.25 1.69 -5.96
N PRO A 73 -2.83 0.78 -5.06
CA PRO A 73 -1.60 0.96 -4.31
C PRO A 73 -0.36 0.45 -5.06
N PHE A 74 0.73 1.19 -4.92
CA PHE A 74 2.10 0.75 -5.13
C PHE A 74 2.78 0.80 -3.77
N ARG A 75 3.43 -0.30 -3.37
CA ARG A 75 4.07 -0.42 -2.06
C ARG A 75 5.57 -0.66 -2.25
N ASN A 76 6.40 0.15 -1.60
CA ASN A 76 7.82 -0.09 -1.49
C ASN A 76 8.33 0.29 -0.09
N LEU A 77 9.50 -0.22 0.32
CA LEU A 77 10.10 0.18 1.59
C LEU A 77 10.22 1.71 1.66
N GLY A 78 9.69 2.28 2.74
CA GLY A 78 9.68 3.72 2.98
C GLY A 78 8.78 4.55 2.06
N GLY A 79 8.12 3.94 1.07
CA GLY A 79 7.54 4.70 -0.03
C GLY A 79 8.63 5.28 -0.94
N ILE A 80 9.81 4.66 -0.96
CA ILE A 80 10.93 5.08 -1.80
C ILE A 80 10.64 4.62 -3.22
N PHE A 81 10.29 5.55 -4.11
CA PHE A 81 10.10 5.29 -5.53
C PHE A 81 11.06 6.15 -6.36
N ASP A 82 11.39 5.63 -7.53
CA ASP A 82 12.11 6.35 -8.59
C ASP A 82 11.41 6.03 -9.91
N LEU A 83 10.74 7.01 -10.50
CA LEU A 83 9.97 6.85 -11.73
C LEU A 83 10.86 6.72 -12.97
N GLY A 84 12.18 6.93 -12.83
CA GLY A 84 13.18 6.54 -13.82
C GLY A 84 13.47 5.03 -13.83
N TRP A 85 13.04 4.27 -12.82
CA TRP A 85 13.12 2.81 -12.85
C TRP A 85 12.18 2.25 -13.92
N PRO A 86 12.67 1.55 -14.97
CA PRO A 86 11.86 1.21 -16.14
C PRO A 86 10.55 0.51 -15.81
N TYR A 87 10.58 -0.52 -14.96
CA TYR A 87 9.37 -1.28 -14.64
C TYR A 87 8.31 -0.46 -13.88
N LEU A 88 8.74 0.42 -12.96
CA LEU A 88 7.80 1.28 -12.23
C LEU A 88 7.24 2.38 -13.14
N GLY A 89 8.12 3.05 -13.89
CA GLY A 89 7.77 4.11 -14.81
C GLY A 89 6.73 3.64 -15.83
N ASP A 90 7.02 2.54 -16.54
CA ASP A 90 6.12 1.97 -17.55
C ASP A 90 4.75 1.58 -16.95
N LEU A 91 4.76 0.99 -15.75
CA LEU A 91 3.53 0.57 -15.09
C LEU A 91 2.67 1.76 -14.64
N LEU A 92 3.30 2.80 -14.10
CA LEU A 92 2.60 4.02 -13.70
C LEU A 92 2.05 4.75 -14.93
N GLU A 93 2.86 4.91 -15.97
CA GLU A 93 2.46 5.48 -17.25
C GLU A 93 1.26 4.73 -17.84
N SER A 94 1.34 3.39 -17.92
CA SER A 94 0.23 2.57 -18.42
C SER A 94 -1.06 2.84 -17.64
N GLN A 95 -1.02 2.90 -16.30
CA GLN A 95 -2.22 3.16 -15.50
C GLN A 95 -2.81 4.56 -15.72
N VAL A 96 -1.96 5.57 -15.91
CA VAL A 96 -2.37 6.93 -16.24
C VAL A 96 -2.97 6.97 -17.64
N MET A 97 -2.31 6.38 -18.63
CA MET A 97 -2.79 6.31 -20.00
C MET A 97 -4.12 5.57 -20.11
N ASP A 98 -4.32 4.49 -19.35
CA ASP A 98 -5.60 3.79 -19.27
C ASP A 98 -6.74 4.69 -18.78
N ALA A 99 -6.47 5.53 -17.77
CA ALA A 99 -7.45 6.49 -17.26
C ALA A 99 -7.78 7.53 -18.33
N ILE A 100 -6.77 8.08 -18.99
CA ILE A 100 -6.93 9.08 -20.05
C ILE A 100 -7.74 8.53 -21.23
N ARG A 101 -7.47 7.28 -21.65
CA ARG A 101 -8.24 6.60 -22.73
C ARG A 101 -9.71 6.43 -22.38
N GLN A 102 -10.05 6.38 -21.09
CA GLN A 102 -11.43 6.33 -20.60
C GLN A 102 -12.05 7.73 -20.44
N GLY A 103 -11.31 8.80 -20.74
CA GLY A 103 -11.73 10.19 -20.52
C GLY A 103 -11.59 10.65 -19.07
N HIS A 104 -10.90 9.87 -18.24
CA HIS A 104 -10.74 10.14 -16.81
C HIS A 104 -9.45 10.93 -16.54
N ARG A 105 -9.41 11.60 -15.39
CA ARG A 105 -8.19 12.21 -14.83
C ARG A 105 -7.49 11.21 -13.90
N ALA A 106 -6.27 11.53 -13.47
CA ALA A 106 -5.54 10.74 -12.48
C ALA A 106 -5.12 11.60 -11.29
N LEU A 107 -5.38 11.10 -10.08
CA LEU A 107 -4.85 11.59 -8.82
C LEU A 107 -3.79 10.62 -8.34
N ILE A 108 -2.55 11.06 -8.25
CA ILE A 108 -1.43 10.28 -7.72
C ILE A 108 -1.13 10.79 -6.31
N ILE A 109 -1.54 10.02 -5.31
CA ILE A 109 -1.26 10.27 -3.90
C ILE A 109 0.13 9.73 -3.58
N ILE A 110 1.05 10.61 -3.20
CA ILE A 110 2.44 10.29 -2.90
C ILE A 110 2.62 10.44 -1.40
N THR A 111 2.73 9.31 -0.70
CA THR A 111 2.67 9.33 0.77
C THR A 111 4.05 9.32 1.42
N TYR A 112 4.19 10.07 2.51
CA TYR A 112 5.17 9.81 3.56
C TYR A 112 4.42 9.53 4.86
N HIS A 113 5.07 8.94 5.86
CA HIS A 113 4.40 8.68 7.15
C HIS A 113 5.31 8.89 8.35
N PHE A 114 4.69 9.17 9.49
CA PHE A 114 5.34 9.37 10.78
C PHE A 114 4.37 9.06 11.91
N SER A 115 4.89 8.93 13.13
CA SER A 115 4.08 8.85 14.35
C SER A 115 4.30 10.11 15.18
N LYS A 116 3.21 10.76 15.58
CA LYS A 116 3.23 12.02 16.35
C LYS A 116 3.66 11.81 17.80
N GLY A 117 3.23 10.71 18.43
CA GLY A 117 3.47 10.40 19.82
C GLY A 117 4.85 9.81 20.11
N ASP A 118 5.49 9.18 19.13
CA ASP A 118 6.87 8.68 19.26
C ASP A 118 7.58 8.64 17.90
N ARG A 119 8.68 9.38 17.80
CA ARG A 119 9.53 9.41 16.61
C ARG A 119 10.03 8.01 16.25
N ALA A 120 10.38 7.16 17.21
CA ALA A 120 10.93 5.83 16.95
C ALA A 120 9.96 4.92 16.16
N ARG A 121 8.66 5.22 16.17
CA ARG A 121 7.62 4.50 15.43
C ARG A 121 7.37 5.05 14.02
N GLY A 122 8.18 6.02 13.57
CA GLY A 122 8.10 6.60 12.23
C GLY A 122 8.53 5.63 11.13
N CYS A 123 8.74 6.16 9.93
CA CYS A 123 9.16 5.36 8.78
C CYS A 123 10.57 4.79 8.94
N ALA A 124 10.67 3.47 9.16
CA ALA A 124 11.97 2.77 9.23
C ALA A 124 12.78 2.90 7.93
N GLY A 125 12.13 3.03 6.78
CA GLY A 125 12.79 3.25 5.49
C GLY A 125 13.62 4.54 5.42
N PHE A 126 13.30 5.53 6.26
CA PHE A 126 14.03 6.79 6.42
C PHE A 126 14.64 6.95 7.81
N ASN A 127 14.91 5.85 8.53
CA ASN A 127 15.45 5.89 9.90
C ASN A 127 14.64 6.78 10.86
N CYS A 128 13.31 6.78 10.70
CA CYS A 128 12.39 7.61 11.47
C CYS A 128 12.65 9.12 11.34
N ASP A 129 13.22 9.54 10.22
CA ASP A 129 13.34 10.94 9.82
C ASP A 129 12.13 11.33 8.95
N LYS A 130 11.19 12.05 9.58
CA LYS A 130 9.97 12.55 8.92
C LYS A 130 10.31 13.50 7.77
N ASP A 131 11.28 14.38 7.97
CA ASP A 131 11.58 15.44 7.02
C ASP A 131 12.28 14.87 5.79
N ALA A 132 13.16 13.88 5.98
CA ALA A 132 13.75 13.12 4.88
C ALA A 132 12.68 12.35 4.08
N ALA A 133 11.72 11.71 4.76
CA ALA A 133 10.63 11.00 4.09
C ALA A 133 9.72 11.95 3.28
N MET A 134 9.40 13.12 3.85
CA MET A 134 8.62 14.16 3.18
C MET A 134 9.36 14.76 1.98
N ALA A 135 10.66 15.03 2.13
CA ALA A 135 11.51 15.52 1.04
C ALA A 135 11.55 14.53 -0.13
N HIS A 136 11.61 13.22 0.16
CA HIS A 136 11.54 12.18 -0.87
C HIS A 136 10.18 12.16 -1.59
N ALA A 137 9.07 12.31 -0.85
CA ALA A 137 7.74 12.42 -1.47
C ALA A 137 7.64 13.63 -2.41
N GLN A 138 8.23 14.78 -2.04
CA GLN A 138 8.32 15.95 -2.90
C GLN A 138 9.19 15.69 -4.15
N ALA A 139 10.29 14.94 -4.01
CA ALA A 139 11.11 14.53 -5.16
C ALA A 139 10.36 13.62 -6.14
N ILE A 140 9.51 12.71 -5.64
CA ILE A 140 8.64 11.90 -6.50
C ILE A 140 7.61 12.78 -7.21
N ARG A 141 7.03 13.77 -6.53
CA ARG A 141 6.11 14.74 -7.16
C ARG A 141 6.78 15.42 -8.35
N GLN A 142 8.01 15.88 -8.21
CA GLN A 142 8.77 16.50 -9.31
C GLN A 142 8.98 15.54 -10.49
N GLN A 143 9.19 14.25 -10.23
CA GLN A 143 9.28 13.25 -11.29
C GLN A 143 7.95 13.04 -12.00
N VAL A 144 6.82 13.01 -11.26
CA VAL A 144 5.48 12.94 -11.87
C VAL A 144 5.24 14.17 -12.75
N GLU A 145 5.58 15.36 -12.28
CA GLU A 145 5.47 16.62 -13.04
C GLU A 145 6.38 16.64 -14.27
N ALA A 146 7.57 16.04 -14.21
CA ALA A 146 8.48 15.91 -15.34
C ALA A 146 7.94 14.95 -16.43
N ILE A 147 7.21 13.90 -16.04
CA ILE A 147 6.66 12.90 -16.95
C ILE A 147 5.31 13.36 -17.54
N PHE A 148 4.41 13.87 -16.71
CA PHE A 148 3.01 14.16 -17.09
C PHE A 148 2.68 15.65 -17.19
N GLY A 149 3.66 16.52 -16.91
CA GLY A 149 3.56 17.97 -17.03
C GLY A 149 3.11 18.68 -15.75
N GLN A 150 3.52 19.95 -15.63
CA GLN A 150 3.27 20.83 -14.47
C GLN A 150 1.91 21.55 -14.50
N GLY A 151 1.10 21.34 -15.54
CA GLY A 151 -0.19 22.03 -15.67
C GLY A 151 -1.28 21.49 -14.73
N HIS A 152 -1.03 20.33 -14.11
CA HIS A 152 -1.91 19.62 -13.16
C HIS A 152 -3.35 19.37 -13.63
N LYS A 153 -3.61 19.52 -14.93
CA LYS A 153 -4.95 19.34 -15.49
C LYS A 153 -5.31 17.87 -15.52
N THR A 154 -4.52 17.03 -16.19
CA THR A 154 -4.89 15.63 -16.39
C THR A 154 -4.42 14.72 -15.26
N VAL A 155 -3.21 14.97 -14.76
CA VAL A 155 -2.58 14.22 -13.67
C VAL A 155 -2.27 15.20 -12.54
N TYR A 156 -2.70 14.88 -11.32
CA TYR A 156 -2.43 15.68 -10.14
C TYR A 156 -1.55 14.88 -9.15
N PRO A 157 -0.30 15.30 -8.88
CA PRO A 157 0.57 14.68 -7.89
C PRO A 157 0.34 15.27 -6.49
N LEU A 158 -0.52 14.64 -5.69
CA LEU A 158 -0.79 15.06 -4.32
C LEU A 158 0.23 14.45 -3.35
N VAL A 159 1.12 15.26 -2.79
CA VAL A 159 1.92 14.84 -1.64
C VAL A 159 1.03 14.79 -0.41
N CYS A 160 1.07 13.67 0.32
CA CYS A 160 0.19 13.42 1.45
C CYS A 160 0.97 12.82 2.63
N GLY A 161 0.96 13.49 3.77
CA GLY A 161 1.44 12.92 5.03
C GLY A 161 0.41 11.95 5.60
N PHE A 162 0.89 10.87 6.22
CA PHE A 162 0.07 9.93 6.97
C PHE A 162 0.60 9.86 8.40
N GLU A 163 -0.13 10.45 9.34
CA GLU A 163 0.14 10.36 10.78
C GLU A 163 -0.44 9.04 11.30
N THR A 164 0.41 8.14 11.80
CA THR A 164 0.02 6.75 12.07
C THR A 164 -0.62 6.51 13.44
N ASP A 165 -0.68 7.51 14.31
CA ASP A 165 -1.28 7.33 15.64
C ASP A 165 -2.80 7.52 15.59
N GLU A 166 -3.27 8.52 14.84
CA GLU A 166 -4.69 8.84 14.62
C GLU A 166 -5.19 8.45 13.20
N ASP A 167 -4.32 7.85 12.38
CA ASP A 167 -4.54 7.58 10.95
C ASP A 167 -4.93 8.86 10.16
N ALA A 168 -4.38 10.01 10.56
CA ALA A 168 -4.75 11.31 10.01
C ALA A 168 -3.92 11.66 8.77
N LEU A 169 -4.59 12.19 7.74
CA LEU A 169 -3.93 12.67 6.53
C LEU A 169 -3.52 14.14 6.65
N ILE A 170 -2.38 14.47 6.05
CA ILE A 170 -1.91 15.85 5.85
C ILE A 170 -1.80 16.10 4.36
N LEU A 171 -2.58 17.03 3.82
CA LEU A 171 -2.59 17.33 2.40
C LEU A 171 -1.66 18.49 2.10
N HIS A 172 -0.85 18.39 1.04
CA HIS A 172 0.10 19.45 0.64
C HIS A 172 -0.33 20.06 -0.70
N ASN A 173 -0.40 21.39 -0.77
CA ASN A 173 -0.73 22.08 -2.03
C ASN A 173 0.54 22.43 -2.84
N SER A 174 0.36 23.14 -3.96
CA SER A 174 1.47 23.60 -4.80
C SER A 174 2.32 24.70 -4.18
N ASP A 175 1.76 25.45 -3.24
CA ASP A 175 2.36 26.65 -2.66
C ASP A 175 3.22 26.34 -1.42
N GLY A 176 3.32 25.04 -1.07
CA GLY A 176 4.09 24.56 0.08
C GLY A 176 3.33 24.64 1.40
N GLU A 177 2.02 24.89 1.36
CA GLU A 177 1.15 24.87 2.53
C GLU A 177 0.64 23.44 2.78
N SER A 178 0.29 23.18 4.04
CA SER A 178 -0.25 21.90 4.48
C SER A 178 -1.60 22.07 5.18
N LEU A 179 -2.54 21.17 4.89
CA LEU A 179 -3.80 21.02 5.60
C LEU A 179 -3.78 19.73 6.39
N ASP A 180 -3.65 19.83 7.72
CA ASP A 180 -3.71 18.69 8.63
C ASP A 180 -5.18 18.36 8.96
N LEU A 181 -5.64 17.19 8.55
CA LEU A 181 -7.02 16.77 8.79
C LEU A 181 -7.30 16.44 10.27
N ALA A 182 -6.27 16.20 11.09
CA ALA A 182 -6.44 16.04 12.53
C ALA A 182 -6.88 17.33 13.23
N GLU A 183 -6.67 18.50 12.62
CA GLU A 183 -7.09 19.80 13.14
C GLU A 183 -8.55 20.13 12.81
N LEU A 184 -9.21 19.31 11.97
CA LEU A 184 -10.60 19.47 11.58
C LEU A 184 -11.49 18.45 12.31
N GLY A 185 -12.77 18.79 12.44
CA GLY A 185 -13.79 17.94 13.05
C GLY A 185 -14.89 17.53 12.09
N VAL A 186 -15.81 16.66 12.55
CA VAL A 186 -16.98 16.25 11.76
C VAL A 186 -17.95 17.41 11.50
N GLU A 187 -17.87 18.46 12.31
CA GLU A 187 -18.55 19.74 12.14
C GLU A 187 -18.05 20.55 10.94
N ASP A 188 -16.82 20.29 10.45
CA ASP A 188 -16.26 20.99 9.30
C ASP A 188 -16.73 20.41 7.95
N LEU A 189 -17.41 19.25 7.95
CA LEU A 189 -17.79 18.51 6.74
C LEU A 189 -18.50 19.39 5.70
N ASP A 190 -19.47 20.20 6.13
CA ASP A 190 -20.24 21.07 5.23
C ASP A 190 -19.38 22.18 4.58
N THR A 191 -18.27 22.55 5.22
CA THR A 191 -17.35 23.61 4.74
C THR A 191 -16.17 23.06 3.94
N LEU A 192 -15.94 21.74 3.98
CA LEU A 192 -14.82 21.09 3.29
C LEU A 192 -14.74 21.41 1.79
N PRO A 193 -15.85 21.41 1.00
CA PRO A 193 -15.76 21.70 -0.43
C PRO A 193 -15.15 23.07 -0.71
N VAL A 194 -15.58 24.09 0.04
CA VAL A 194 -15.08 25.47 -0.08
C VAL A 194 -13.63 25.57 0.40
N ARG A 195 -13.30 24.89 1.51
CA ARG A 195 -11.93 24.85 2.04
C ARG A 195 -10.96 24.21 1.05
N LEU A 196 -11.32 23.06 0.46
CA LEU A 196 -10.49 22.39 -0.55
C LEU A 196 -10.36 23.23 -1.82
N GLU A 197 -11.39 23.97 -2.20
CA GLU A 197 -11.32 24.88 -3.36
C GLU A 197 -10.35 26.04 -3.13
N GLY A 198 -10.36 26.64 -1.94
CA GLY A 198 -9.39 27.67 -1.57
C GLY A 198 -7.97 27.14 -1.40
N PHE A 199 -7.83 25.92 -0.86
CA PHE A 199 -6.52 25.32 -0.57
C PHE A 199 -5.82 24.77 -1.82
N PHE A 200 -6.58 24.17 -2.74
CA PHE A 200 -6.08 23.62 -4.00
C PHE A 200 -6.48 24.48 -5.21
N THR A 201 -5.77 25.59 -5.39
CA THR A 201 -6.00 26.57 -6.45
C THR A 201 -5.66 26.03 -7.86
N ASP A 202 -4.76 25.06 -7.94
CA ASP A 202 -4.28 24.45 -9.18
C ASP A 202 -4.96 23.10 -9.52
N MET A 203 -5.70 22.52 -8.57
CA MET A 203 -6.40 21.24 -8.73
C MET A 203 -7.70 21.41 -9.54
N PRO A 204 -7.90 20.61 -10.60
CA PRO A 204 -9.15 20.60 -11.36
C PRO A 204 -10.37 20.29 -10.48
N THR A 205 -11.49 20.95 -10.74
CA THR A 205 -12.76 20.75 -10.02
C THR A 205 -13.17 19.28 -9.90
N GLN A 206 -13.02 18.50 -10.98
CA GLN A 206 -13.34 17.06 -10.96
C GLN A 206 -12.44 16.27 -10.00
N ILE A 207 -11.12 16.51 -10.03
CA ILE A 207 -10.18 15.81 -9.12
C ILE A 207 -10.49 16.19 -7.68
N ARG A 208 -10.78 17.46 -7.42
CA ARG A 208 -11.16 17.95 -6.09
C ARG A 208 -12.48 17.34 -5.60
N TYR A 209 -13.48 17.23 -6.48
CA TYR A 209 -14.74 16.56 -6.20
C TYR A 209 -14.54 15.08 -5.86
N ASP A 210 -13.64 14.40 -6.58
CA ASP A 210 -13.34 12.97 -6.37
C ASP A 210 -12.41 12.72 -5.16
N LEU A 211 -11.64 13.74 -4.74
CA LEU A 211 -10.84 13.73 -3.51
C LEU A 211 -11.72 13.93 -2.26
N LEU A 212 -12.80 14.70 -2.35
CA LEU A 212 -13.63 15.07 -1.21
C LEU A 212 -14.13 13.86 -0.38
N PRO A 213 -14.67 12.77 -0.97
CA PRO A 213 -15.10 11.60 -0.20
C PRO A 213 -13.98 10.95 0.63
N LEU A 214 -12.72 11.01 0.15
CA LEU A 214 -11.57 10.48 0.89
C LEU A 214 -11.27 11.34 2.12
N VAL A 215 -11.36 12.67 1.98
CA VAL A 215 -11.14 13.64 3.07
C VAL A 215 -12.24 13.52 4.12
N GLU A 216 -13.50 13.48 3.69
CA GLU A 216 -14.64 13.29 4.60
C GLU A 216 -14.57 11.96 5.34
N GLY A 217 -14.20 10.89 4.65
CA GLY A 217 -13.99 9.58 5.25
C GLY A 217 -12.86 9.58 6.28
N ASN A 218 -11.78 10.34 6.04
CA ASN A 218 -10.70 10.46 7.01
C ASN A 218 -11.11 11.27 8.25
N LEU A 219 -11.91 12.33 8.12
CA LEU A 219 -12.42 13.04 9.31
C LEU A 219 -13.30 12.15 10.20
N ARG A 220 -14.20 11.37 9.59
CA ARG A 220 -15.02 10.39 10.33
C ARG A 220 -14.13 9.34 11.01
N HIS A 221 -13.16 8.80 10.28
CA HIS A 221 -12.22 7.81 10.80
C HIS A 221 -11.42 8.36 12.00
N ILE A 222 -10.83 9.55 11.88
CA ILE A 222 -10.09 10.21 12.98
C ILE A 222 -10.99 10.36 14.22
N ALA A 223 -12.25 10.79 14.03
CA ALA A 223 -13.20 10.92 15.13
C ALA A 223 -13.51 9.57 15.81
N GLU A 224 -13.69 8.50 15.03
CA GLU A 224 -13.85 7.13 15.54
C GLU A 224 -12.58 6.67 16.31
N MET A 225 -11.40 6.89 15.73
CA MET A 225 -10.11 6.51 16.33
C MET A 225 -9.87 7.18 17.70
N ARG A 226 -10.23 8.46 17.83
CA ARG A 226 -10.11 9.20 19.10
C ARG A 226 -11.04 8.66 20.19
N GLN A 227 -12.20 8.13 19.82
CA GLN A 227 -13.14 7.52 20.78
C GLN A 227 -12.67 6.15 21.27
N LEU A 228 -11.98 5.39 20.42
CA LEU A 228 -11.58 4.01 20.70
C LEU A 228 -10.46 3.87 21.74
N GLN A 229 -9.83 4.97 22.20
CA GLN A 229 -8.65 4.97 23.10
C GLN A 229 -7.70 3.82 22.76
N ARG A 230 -7.32 3.73 21.48
CA ARG A 230 -6.55 2.60 20.97
C ARG A 230 -5.23 2.49 21.74
N GLU A 231 -4.99 1.33 22.35
CA GLU A 231 -3.62 0.91 22.59
C GLU A 231 -2.97 0.81 21.21
N LEU A 232 -2.09 1.76 20.91
CA LEU A 232 -1.30 1.72 19.70
C LEU A 232 -0.61 0.36 19.71
N ASP A 233 -0.93 -0.51 18.75
CA ASP A 233 -0.29 -1.82 18.60
C ASP A 233 1.12 -1.57 18.03
N ILE A 234 1.98 -1.10 18.92
CA ILE A 234 3.32 -0.55 18.68
C ILE A 234 4.29 -1.67 18.26
N GLU A 235 3.94 -2.92 18.53
CA GLU A 235 4.86 -4.03 18.39
C GLU A 235 4.75 -4.67 17.01
N HIS A 236 5.79 -4.44 16.20
CA HIS A 236 6.04 -5.15 14.93
C HIS A 236 6.05 -6.66 15.17
N ARG A 237 5.07 -7.37 14.56
CA ARG A 237 4.86 -8.82 14.67
C ARG A 237 4.74 -9.49 13.30
N GLU A 238 5.34 -8.86 12.29
CA GLU A 238 5.36 -9.39 10.95
C GLU A 238 6.10 -10.73 10.95
N TRP A 239 5.47 -11.73 10.33
CA TRP A 239 5.97 -13.10 10.22
C TRP A 239 6.03 -13.57 8.76
N MET A 240 5.70 -12.70 7.81
CA MET A 240 5.79 -12.99 6.37
C MET A 240 6.48 -11.85 5.62
N ILE A 241 7.24 -12.24 4.59
CA ILE A 241 7.77 -11.35 3.57
C ILE A 241 6.98 -11.61 2.29
N CYS A 242 6.32 -10.57 1.79
CA CYS A 242 5.55 -10.61 0.55
C CYS A 242 6.34 -9.89 -0.54
N VAL A 243 6.68 -10.57 -1.63
CA VAL A 243 7.49 -10.00 -2.72
C VAL A 243 6.70 -9.99 -4.02
N GLY A 244 6.64 -8.84 -4.69
CA GLY A 244 5.88 -8.68 -5.92
C GLY A 244 4.66 -7.77 -5.76
N ARG A 245 3.51 -8.18 -6.27
CA ARG A 245 2.28 -7.39 -6.31
C ARG A 245 1.05 -8.26 -6.05
N GLY A 246 -0.09 -7.61 -5.81
CA GLY A 246 -1.38 -8.31 -5.63
C GLY A 246 -1.74 -8.62 -4.18
N PHE A 247 -1.14 -7.89 -3.22
CA PHE A 247 -1.40 -8.06 -1.79
C PHE A 247 -2.47 -7.08 -1.27
N ASP A 248 -3.46 -6.74 -2.10
CA ASP A 248 -4.53 -5.80 -1.72
C ASP A 248 -5.37 -6.31 -0.54
N PHE A 249 -5.50 -7.64 -0.42
CA PHE A 249 -6.17 -8.32 0.67
C PHE A 249 -5.40 -8.24 2.00
N LEU A 250 -4.09 -7.97 1.97
CA LEU A 250 -3.24 -7.82 3.16
C LEU A 250 -3.33 -6.38 3.69
N HIS A 251 -4.35 -6.19 4.51
CA HIS A 251 -4.67 -4.94 5.19
C HIS A 251 -4.50 -5.00 6.72
N ALA A 252 -4.26 -6.20 7.27
CA ALA A 252 -4.03 -6.37 8.69
C ALA A 252 -2.64 -5.79 9.06
N PRO A 253 -2.58 -4.85 10.04
CA PRO A 253 -1.31 -4.30 10.51
C PRO A 253 -0.46 -5.40 11.16
N ASN A 254 0.87 -5.21 11.20
CA ASN A 254 1.81 -6.09 11.90
C ASN A 254 1.80 -7.56 11.43
N VAL A 255 1.34 -7.84 10.20
CA VAL A 255 1.29 -9.21 9.63
C VAL A 255 2.38 -9.46 8.61
N ALA A 256 2.60 -8.52 7.68
CA ALA A 256 3.42 -8.72 6.49
C ALA A 256 4.30 -7.52 6.15
N LEU A 257 5.50 -7.80 5.64
CA LEU A 257 6.38 -6.82 4.99
C LEU A 257 6.23 -6.97 3.47
N ILE A 258 5.60 -6.00 2.79
CA ILE A 258 5.24 -6.10 1.36
C ILE A 258 6.20 -5.30 0.47
N ILE A 259 7.08 -6.00 -0.25
CA ILE A 259 8.11 -5.41 -1.08
C ILE A 259 7.70 -5.50 -2.56
N GLY A 260 7.38 -4.35 -3.15
CA GLY A 260 7.14 -4.23 -4.58
C GLY A 260 8.44 -4.23 -5.41
N PRO A 261 8.41 -4.70 -6.66
CA PRO A 261 9.56 -4.74 -7.57
C PRO A 261 9.86 -3.36 -8.19
N PHE A 262 9.86 -2.31 -7.36
CA PHE A 262 9.88 -0.91 -7.80
C PHE A 262 11.22 -0.22 -7.54
N SER A 263 12.25 -0.98 -7.17
CA SER A 263 13.59 -0.48 -6.89
C SER A 263 14.63 -1.24 -7.74
N PRO A 264 15.65 -0.54 -8.29
CA PRO A 264 16.78 -1.20 -8.95
C PRO A 264 17.63 -2.04 -7.99
N ASN A 265 17.63 -1.70 -6.69
CA ASN A 265 18.27 -2.50 -5.64
C ASN A 265 17.19 -3.15 -4.77
N LEU A 266 16.58 -4.20 -5.31
CA LEU A 266 15.56 -4.96 -4.59
C LEU A 266 16.15 -5.81 -3.45
N SER A 267 17.45 -6.11 -3.48
CA SER A 267 18.11 -6.92 -2.46
C SER A 267 18.13 -6.25 -1.09
N ASP A 268 18.36 -4.93 -1.02
CA ASP A 268 18.39 -4.17 0.23
C ASP A 268 17.07 -4.25 1.04
N PRO A 269 15.89 -3.94 0.48
CA PRO A 269 14.64 -4.05 1.23
C PRO A 269 14.31 -5.49 1.63
N ILE A 270 14.68 -6.49 0.82
CA ILE A 270 14.49 -7.92 1.16
C ILE A 270 15.38 -8.30 2.36
N ALA A 271 16.65 -7.90 2.36
CA ALA A 271 17.57 -8.17 3.46
C ALA A 271 17.13 -7.46 4.76
N LYS A 272 16.63 -6.23 4.67
CA LYS A 272 16.06 -5.49 5.80
C LYS A 272 14.82 -6.19 6.35
N ALA A 273 13.91 -6.65 5.48
CA ALA A 273 12.73 -7.38 5.91
C ALA A 273 13.08 -8.69 6.63
N ALA A 274 14.05 -9.46 6.12
CA ALA A 274 14.59 -10.62 6.84
C ALA A 274 15.15 -10.25 8.22
N GLY A 275 15.82 -9.10 8.34
CA GLY A 275 16.32 -8.57 9.62
C GLY A 275 15.20 -8.32 10.63
N ILE A 276 14.07 -7.78 10.16
CA ILE A 276 12.88 -7.56 10.99
C ILE A 276 12.30 -8.90 11.47
N ILE A 277 12.13 -9.88 10.57
CA ILE A 277 11.62 -11.22 10.95
C ILE A 277 12.51 -11.86 12.01
N ARG A 278 13.83 -11.89 11.80
CA ARG A 278 14.79 -12.44 12.77
C ARG A 278 14.73 -11.73 14.12
N ALA A 279 14.64 -10.40 14.12
CA ALA A 279 14.51 -9.62 15.35
C ALA A 279 13.21 -9.95 16.10
N ASN A 280 12.10 -10.11 15.37
CA ASN A 280 10.81 -10.49 15.95
C ASN A 280 10.87 -11.89 16.60
N MET A 281 11.52 -12.88 15.96
CA MET A 281 11.75 -14.21 16.55
C MET A 281 12.64 -14.14 17.79
N ALA A 282 13.78 -13.44 17.70
CA ALA A 282 14.74 -13.35 18.81
C ALA A 282 14.16 -12.66 20.06
N GLN A 283 13.20 -11.75 19.86
CA GLN A 283 12.51 -11.03 20.93
C GLN A 283 11.24 -11.77 21.42
N GLY A 284 10.91 -12.93 20.86
CA GLY A 284 9.72 -13.70 21.21
C GLY A 284 8.39 -13.07 20.78
N ARG A 285 8.44 -12.11 19.85
CA ARG A 285 7.24 -11.43 19.31
C ARG A 285 6.43 -12.33 18.39
N ILE A 286 7.12 -13.24 17.70
CA ILE A 286 6.55 -14.33 16.91
C ILE A 286 7.25 -15.64 17.30
N PRO A 287 6.59 -16.80 17.15
CA PRO A 287 7.23 -18.08 17.42
C PRO A 287 8.43 -18.34 16.50
N ASP A 288 9.40 -19.12 17.00
CA ASP A 288 10.59 -19.53 16.25
C ASP A 288 10.37 -20.86 15.50
N ASP A 289 9.29 -20.93 14.74
CA ASP A 289 8.79 -22.09 13.99
C ASP A 289 8.76 -21.83 12.47
N GLY A 290 9.40 -20.74 12.04
CA GLY A 290 9.53 -20.36 10.64
C GLY A 290 8.75 -19.11 10.24
N PHE A 291 8.94 -18.73 8.98
CA PHE A 291 8.31 -17.56 8.38
C PHE A 291 7.95 -17.83 6.92
N LEU A 292 6.98 -17.09 6.39
CA LEU A 292 6.53 -17.25 5.01
C LEU A 292 7.23 -16.24 4.08
N LEU A 293 7.85 -16.71 3.01
CA LEU A 293 8.14 -15.93 1.82
C LEU A 293 7.04 -16.20 0.79
N LEU A 294 6.14 -15.23 0.59
CA LEU A 294 5.07 -15.32 -0.41
C LEU A 294 5.40 -14.41 -1.59
N SER A 295 5.61 -14.97 -2.77
CA SER A 295 5.70 -14.18 -3.99
C SER A 295 4.42 -14.20 -4.79
N SER A 296 3.98 -13.04 -5.26
CA SER A 296 2.77 -12.90 -6.07
C SER A 296 2.96 -11.93 -7.23
N ALA A 297 2.34 -12.24 -8.36
CA ALA A 297 2.23 -11.32 -9.49
C ALA A 297 0.78 -11.27 -10.02
N PRO A 298 0.23 -10.08 -10.28
CA PRO A 298 -1.10 -9.94 -10.84
C PRO A 298 -1.10 -10.12 -12.36
N TYR A 299 -2.23 -10.60 -12.87
CA TYR A 299 -2.59 -10.62 -14.28
C TYR A 299 -4.04 -10.12 -14.46
N ASP A 300 -4.33 -9.53 -15.61
CA ASP A 300 -5.67 -9.06 -15.99
C ASP A 300 -6.37 -10.07 -16.91
N GLU A 301 -5.65 -10.72 -17.83
CA GLU A 301 -6.22 -11.63 -18.82
C GLU A 301 -5.63 -13.04 -18.74
N VAL A 302 -6.49 -14.05 -18.91
CA VAL A 302 -6.08 -15.45 -19.02
C VAL A 302 -5.28 -15.66 -20.31
N GLY A 303 -4.23 -16.49 -20.26
CA GLY A 303 -3.36 -16.77 -21.40
C GLY A 303 -1.96 -16.18 -21.20
N PRO A 304 -1.39 -15.44 -22.17
CA PRO A 304 -0.01 -14.94 -22.07
C PRO A 304 0.29 -14.07 -20.85
N ASP A 305 -0.67 -13.26 -20.39
CA ASP A 305 -0.49 -12.41 -19.22
C ASP A 305 -0.44 -13.23 -17.93
N GLN A 306 -1.36 -14.19 -17.75
CA GLN A 306 -1.31 -15.17 -16.66
C GLN A 306 0.01 -15.95 -16.64
N ALA A 307 0.43 -16.53 -17.77
CA ALA A 307 1.68 -17.28 -17.87
C ALA A 307 2.90 -16.40 -17.52
N ARG A 308 2.89 -15.12 -17.91
CA ARG A 308 3.92 -14.16 -17.52
C ARG A 308 3.87 -13.84 -16.03
N ALA A 309 2.69 -13.77 -15.42
CA ALA A 309 2.56 -13.58 -13.98
C ALA A 309 3.12 -14.77 -13.20
N GLU A 310 2.91 -16.01 -13.65
CA GLU A 310 3.50 -17.21 -13.06
C GLU A 310 5.05 -17.14 -13.08
N LEU A 311 5.64 -16.84 -14.25
CA LEU A 311 7.09 -16.67 -14.38
C LEU A 311 7.63 -15.55 -13.47
N LYS A 312 6.92 -14.43 -13.36
CA LYS A 312 7.31 -13.32 -12.46
C LYS A 312 7.27 -13.77 -11.00
N ALA A 313 6.21 -14.45 -10.58
CA ALA A 313 6.08 -14.91 -9.19
C ALA A 313 7.20 -15.90 -8.83
N GLN A 314 7.51 -16.85 -9.71
CA GLN A 314 8.59 -17.80 -9.49
C GLN A 314 9.95 -17.10 -9.41
N PHE A 315 10.27 -16.27 -10.41
CA PHE A 315 11.54 -15.54 -10.44
C PHE A 315 11.75 -14.69 -9.17
N MET A 316 10.70 -14.00 -8.72
CA MET A 316 10.76 -13.13 -7.55
C MET A 316 10.91 -13.93 -6.24
N ALA A 317 10.29 -15.10 -6.14
CA ALA A 317 10.50 -16.01 -5.02
C ALA A 317 11.95 -16.50 -4.97
N ASP A 318 12.48 -17.00 -6.09
CA ASP A 318 13.85 -17.52 -6.17
C ASP A 318 14.88 -16.44 -5.85
N PHE A 319 14.72 -15.26 -6.44
CA PHE A 319 15.57 -14.10 -6.19
C PHE A 319 15.54 -13.69 -4.72
N ALA A 320 14.35 -13.55 -4.13
CA ALA A 320 14.21 -13.16 -2.73
C ALA A 320 14.80 -14.22 -1.78
N ALA A 321 14.56 -15.51 -2.04
CA ALA A 321 15.12 -16.60 -1.27
C ALA A 321 16.66 -16.59 -1.29
N GLN A 322 17.27 -16.34 -2.45
CA GLN A 322 18.73 -16.22 -2.58
C GLN A 322 19.28 -15.02 -1.79
N VAL A 323 18.63 -13.87 -1.87
CA VAL A 323 19.01 -12.68 -1.09
C VAL A 323 18.95 -12.97 0.41
N ILE A 324 17.88 -13.62 0.88
CA ILE A 324 17.71 -13.98 2.29
C ILE A 324 18.78 -14.98 2.72
N ALA A 325 19.04 -16.03 1.94
CA ALA A 325 20.05 -17.02 2.23
C ALA A 325 21.46 -16.42 2.32
N ALA A 326 21.79 -15.47 1.45
CA ALA A 326 23.07 -14.77 1.48
C ALA A 326 23.21 -13.83 2.70
N ALA A 327 22.13 -13.12 3.07
CA ALA A 327 22.17 -12.16 4.15
C ALA A 327 22.02 -12.81 5.54
N GLN A 328 21.23 -13.88 5.65
CA GLN A 328 20.84 -14.53 6.91
C GLN A 328 20.65 -16.06 6.71
N PRO A 329 21.73 -16.84 6.60
CA PRO A 329 21.65 -18.28 6.31
C PRO A 329 20.77 -19.06 7.29
N GLU A 330 20.94 -18.85 8.60
CA GLU A 330 20.18 -19.54 9.65
C GLU A 330 18.69 -19.24 9.62
N LEU A 331 18.30 -18.02 9.22
CA LEU A 331 16.89 -17.68 9.06
C LEU A 331 16.31 -18.38 7.82
N ALA A 332 17.10 -18.45 6.74
CA ALA A 332 16.70 -19.08 5.48
C ALA A 332 16.34 -20.56 5.64
N GLU A 333 16.98 -21.28 6.57
CA GLU A 333 16.63 -22.68 6.90
C GLU A 333 15.20 -22.84 7.44
N LYS A 334 14.62 -21.77 7.97
CA LYS A 334 13.25 -21.73 8.53
C LYS A 334 12.23 -21.09 7.57
N MET A 335 12.64 -20.82 6.33
CA MET A 335 11.82 -20.13 5.33
C MET A 335 10.88 -21.11 4.62
N LEU A 336 9.58 -20.83 4.65
CA LEU A 336 8.60 -21.51 3.82
C LEU A 336 8.31 -20.65 2.60
N ILE A 337 8.49 -21.19 1.40
CA ILE A 337 8.27 -20.46 0.14
C ILE A 337 6.90 -20.83 -0.43
N ARG A 338 6.14 -19.82 -0.88
CA ARG A 338 4.95 -19.99 -1.71
C ARG A 338 4.98 -19.00 -2.85
N THR A 339 4.59 -19.46 -4.03
CA THR A 339 4.38 -18.62 -5.21
C THR A 339 2.89 -18.59 -5.52
N ALA A 340 2.41 -17.45 -6.02
CA ALA A 340 1.01 -17.25 -6.34
C ALA A 340 0.84 -16.31 -7.53
N THR A 341 -0.31 -16.39 -8.18
CA THR A 341 -0.78 -15.36 -9.09
C THR A 341 -2.05 -14.71 -8.54
N LEU A 342 -2.27 -13.44 -8.89
CA LEU A 342 -3.50 -12.73 -8.55
C LEU A 342 -4.27 -12.38 -9.82
N HIS A 343 -5.45 -12.94 -10.01
CA HIS A 343 -6.36 -12.44 -11.04
C HIS A 343 -6.89 -11.07 -10.60
N TRP A 344 -6.44 -10.01 -11.27
CA TRP A 344 -6.74 -8.64 -10.86
C TRP A 344 -8.26 -8.39 -10.87
N PRO A 345 -9.03 -8.65 -11.94
CA PRO A 345 -10.48 -8.38 -11.98
C PRO A 345 -11.29 -8.97 -10.83
N THR A 346 -10.91 -10.14 -10.30
CA THR A 346 -11.64 -10.82 -9.21
C THR A 346 -10.90 -10.79 -7.86
N ARG A 347 -9.69 -10.21 -7.83
CA ARG A 347 -8.77 -10.24 -6.68
C ARG A 347 -8.54 -11.66 -6.13
N ARG A 348 -8.65 -12.67 -6.99
CA ARG A 348 -8.49 -14.08 -6.60
C ARG A 348 -7.00 -14.42 -6.60
N LEU A 349 -6.48 -14.83 -5.44
CA LEU A 349 -5.12 -15.34 -5.31
C LEU A 349 -5.13 -16.86 -5.54
N GLU A 350 -4.26 -17.35 -6.41
CA GLU A 350 -4.09 -18.76 -6.71
C GLU A 350 -2.64 -19.15 -6.42
N VAL A 351 -2.43 -20.00 -5.43
CA VAL A 351 -1.11 -20.55 -5.08
C VAL A 351 -0.69 -21.53 -6.16
N LEU A 352 0.48 -21.30 -6.74
CA LEU A 352 1.06 -22.22 -7.71
C LEU A 352 1.54 -23.46 -6.95
N HIS A 353 1.18 -24.64 -7.44
CA HIS A 353 1.69 -25.88 -6.89
C HIS A 353 3.03 -26.17 -7.57
N ASP A 354 4.02 -26.55 -6.78
CA ASP A 354 5.30 -27.02 -7.31
C ASP A 354 5.04 -28.32 -8.09
N GLU A 355 4.81 -28.22 -9.41
CA GLU A 355 5.08 -29.33 -10.31
C GLU A 355 6.60 -29.46 -10.39
N HIS A 356 7.12 -30.37 -9.57
CA HIS A 356 8.51 -30.82 -9.51
C HIS A 356 9.34 -30.55 -10.78
N HIS A 357 10.52 -29.96 -10.59
CA HIS A 357 11.67 -30.27 -11.42
C HIS A 357 12.67 -31.11 -10.63
#